data_AF-A0A0F9B5Z4-F1
#
_entry.id   AF-A0A0F9B5Z4-F1
#
_cell.length_a   1.000
_cell.length_b   1.000
_cell.length_c   1.000
_cell.angle_alpha   90.00
_cell.angle_beta   90.00
_cell.angle_gamma   90.00
#
_symmetry.space_group_name_H-M   'P 1'
#
loop_
_entity.id
_entity.type
_entity.pdbx_description
1 polymer ?
#
loop_
_entity_poly.entity_id
_entity_poly.type
_entity_poly.pdbx_seq_one_letter_code
_entity_poly.pdbx_strand_id
1 'polypeptide(L)'
;MGKIRKTAELAVVHTAYVLKKLGSDARDKCEEENWGLDWKEGGCYLHLETSEFIESLRGKKGTPENEAAQVLFILLGMMHKNGVDFETMLEELKKEL
;
A
#
# COMPACT_ATOMS: atom_id res chain seq x y z
N MET A 1 -23.63 -13.38 18.68
CA MET A 1 -23.20 -12.22 17.87
C MET A 1 -21.95 -11.50 18.41
N GLY A 2 -21.65 -11.48 19.72
CA GLY A 2 -20.49 -10.75 20.26
C GLY A 2 -19.09 -11.30 19.94
N LYS A 3 -18.93 -12.62 19.72
CA LYS A 3 -17.61 -13.23 19.42
C LYS A 3 -17.11 -12.90 18.01
N ILE A 4 -17.99 -12.98 17.00
CA ILE A 4 -17.65 -12.74 15.59
C ILE A 4 -17.25 -11.28 15.36
N ARG A 5 -17.97 -10.33 16.00
CA ARG A 5 -17.68 -8.89 15.90
C ARG A 5 -16.28 -8.55 16.44
N LYS A 6 -15.92 -9.15 17.58
CA LYS A 6 -14.59 -9.02 18.19
C LYS A 6 -13.46 -9.55 17.30
N THR A 7 -13.68 -10.67 16.61
CA THR A 7 -12.68 -11.26 15.71
C THR A 7 -12.45 -10.38 14.47
N ALA A 8 -13.51 -9.81 13.91
CA ALA A 8 -13.40 -8.91 12.76
C ALA A 8 -12.67 -7.61 13.10
N GLU A 9 -12.98 -7.00 14.26
CA GLU A 9 -12.25 -5.82 14.76
C GLU A 9 -10.76 -6.11 14.97
N LEU A 10 -10.42 -7.29 15.54
CA LEU A 10 -9.02 -7.68 15.74
C LEU A 10 -8.24 -7.82 14.42
N ALA A 11 -8.90 -8.32 13.37
CA ALA A 11 -8.29 -8.51 12.06
C ALA A 11 -7.94 -7.18 11.37
N VAL A 12 -8.77 -6.14 11.59
CA VAL A 12 -8.52 -4.78 11.06
C VAL A 12 -7.30 -4.18 11.71
N VAL A 13 -7.25 -4.20 13.05
CA VAL A 13 -6.14 -3.63 13.82
C VAL A 13 -4.83 -4.32 13.42
N HIS A 14 -4.84 -5.65 13.32
CA HIS A 14 -3.67 -6.40 12.88
C HIS A 14 -3.25 -6.04 11.44
N THR A 15 -4.21 -5.97 10.51
CA THR A 15 -3.92 -5.59 9.12
C THR A 15 -3.38 -4.16 9.02
N ALA A 16 -4.00 -3.20 9.71
CA ALA A 16 -3.54 -1.82 9.77
C ALA A 16 -2.12 -1.73 10.32
N TYR A 17 -1.80 -2.48 11.37
CA TYR A 17 -0.45 -2.55 11.93
C TYR A 17 0.56 -3.06 10.90
N VAL A 18 0.26 -4.16 10.21
CA VAL A 18 1.14 -4.72 9.17
C VAL A 18 1.37 -3.73 8.04
N LEU A 19 0.29 -3.13 7.51
CA LEU A 19 0.40 -2.15 6.42
C LEU A 19 1.16 -0.89 6.85
N LYS A 20 0.92 -0.40 8.07
CA LYS A 20 1.66 0.74 8.63
C LYS A 20 3.14 0.45 8.76
N LYS A 21 3.51 -0.77 9.20
CA LYS A 21 4.90 -1.19 9.29
C LYS A 21 5.57 -1.25 7.91
N LEU A 22 4.90 -1.87 6.93
CA LEU A 22 5.37 -1.91 5.55
C LEU A 22 5.52 -0.52 4.94
N GLY A 23 4.58 0.40 5.20
CA GLY A 23 4.67 1.79 4.75
C GLY A 23 5.84 2.55 5.38
N SER A 24 6.14 2.31 6.65
CA SER A 24 7.34 2.84 7.32
C SER A 24 8.61 2.32 6.66
N ASP A 25 8.70 1.01 6.45
CA ASP A 25 9.89 0.38 5.86
C ASP A 25 10.09 0.83 4.39
N ALA A 26 9.00 1.01 3.63
CA ALA A 26 9.05 1.56 2.28
C ALA A 26 9.54 3.02 2.27
N ARG A 27 9.04 3.85 3.21
CA ARG A 27 9.48 5.24 3.36
C ARG A 27 10.96 5.33 3.69
N ASP A 28 11.44 4.48 4.60
CA ASP A 28 12.84 4.47 5.01
C ASP A 28 13.73 4.02 3.85
N LYS A 29 13.31 3.00 3.09
CA LYS A 29 14.03 2.58 1.88
C LYS A 29 14.10 3.69 0.83
N CYS A 30 13.01 4.39 0.56
CA CYS A 30 13.01 5.52 -0.37
C CYS A 30 13.91 6.67 0.11
N GLU A 31 13.98 6.92 1.43
CA GLU A 31 14.90 7.92 1.98
C GLU A 31 16.36 7.52 1.80
N GLU A 32 16.70 6.25 2.03
CA GLU A 32 18.05 5.71 1.78
C GLU A 32 18.48 5.85 0.31
N GLU A 33 17.56 5.64 -0.63
CA GLU A 33 17.82 5.72 -2.08
C GLU A 33 17.60 7.12 -2.66
N ASN A 34 17.23 8.09 -1.83
CA ASN A 34 16.88 9.46 -2.25
C ASN A 34 15.77 9.50 -3.33
N TRP A 35 14.74 8.67 -3.16
CA TRP A 35 13.53 8.64 -3.98
C TRP A 35 12.41 9.45 -3.32
N GLY A 36 11.80 10.37 -4.07
CA GLY A 36 10.70 11.18 -3.57
C GLY A 36 9.40 10.40 -3.40
N LEU A 37 8.74 10.61 -2.26
CA LEU A 37 7.41 10.08 -1.94
C LEU A 37 6.35 11.18 -1.79
N ASP A 38 6.63 12.37 -2.31
CA ASP A 38 5.62 13.42 -2.41
C ASP A 38 4.64 13.12 -3.56
N TRP A 39 3.60 13.94 -3.67
CA TRP A 39 2.56 13.77 -4.69
C TRP A 39 3.06 13.92 -6.13
N LYS A 40 4.23 14.53 -6.34
CA LYS A 40 4.83 14.69 -7.67
C LYS A 40 5.63 13.45 -8.04
N GLU A 41 6.71 13.18 -7.31
CA GLU A 41 7.65 12.10 -7.63
C GLU A 41 7.03 10.74 -7.33
N GLY A 42 6.46 10.58 -6.13
CA GLY A 42 5.75 9.38 -5.73
C GLY A 42 4.55 9.08 -6.62
N GLY A 43 3.82 10.10 -7.04
CA GLY A 43 2.71 9.97 -8.00
C GLY A 43 3.17 9.43 -9.36
N CYS A 44 4.32 9.90 -9.87
CA CYS A 44 4.91 9.36 -11.10
C CYS A 44 5.31 7.89 -10.95
N TYR A 45 5.97 7.52 -9.86
CA TYR A 45 6.32 6.12 -9.60
C TYR A 45 5.06 5.24 -9.52
N LEU A 46 4.03 5.67 -8.78
CA LEU A 46 2.79 4.91 -8.64
C LEU A 46 2.12 4.66 -10.00
N HIS A 47 2.11 5.65 -10.89
CA HIS A 47 1.58 5.50 -12.25
C HIS A 47 2.39 4.50 -13.09
N LEU A 48 3.72 4.53 -12.97
CA LEU A 48 4.60 3.59 -13.66
C LEU A 48 4.34 2.16 -13.19
N GLU A 49 4.44 1.91 -11.88
CA GLU A 49 4.28 0.57 -11.31
C GLU A 49 2.87 0.01 -11.58
N THR A 50 1.85 0.86 -11.53
CA THR A 50 0.48 0.44 -11.88
C THR A 50 0.37 0.04 -13.35
N SER A 51 1.09 0.73 -14.23
CA SER A 51 1.13 0.39 -15.66
C SER A 51 1.86 -0.94 -15.86
N GLU A 52 3.01 -1.15 -15.22
CA GLU A 52 3.76 -2.41 -15.28
C GLU A 52 2.93 -3.59 -14.74
N PHE A 53 2.18 -3.37 -13.66
CA PHE A 53 1.23 -4.35 -13.15
C PHE A 53 0.17 -4.73 -14.20
N ILE A 54 -0.49 -3.74 -14.83
CA ILE A 54 -1.48 -4.01 -15.88
C ILE A 54 -0.85 -4.72 -17.09
N GLU A 55 0.39 -4.40 -17.42
CA GLU A 55 1.14 -5.07 -18.49
C GLU A 55 1.45 -6.52 -18.16
N SER A 56 1.87 -6.82 -16.92
CA SER A 56 2.16 -8.18 -16.47
C SER A 56 0.91 -9.08 -16.54
N LEU A 57 -0.28 -8.55 -16.22
CA LEU A 57 -1.56 -9.26 -16.37
C LEU A 57 -1.88 -9.61 -17.82
N ARG A 58 -1.30 -8.89 -18.79
CA ARG A 58 -1.44 -9.15 -20.23
C ARG A 58 -0.38 -10.14 -20.75
N GLY A 59 0.42 -10.73 -19.86
CA GLY A 59 1.48 -11.67 -20.20
C GLY A 59 2.74 -11.00 -20.75
N LYS A 60 2.96 -9.71 -20.45
CA LYS A 60 4.23 -9.04 -20.73
C LYS A 60 5.27 -9.37 -19.63
N LYS A 61 6.41 -8.67 -19.64
CA LYS A 61 7.50 -8.83 -18.68
C LYS A 61 7.00 -8.57 -17.25
N GLY A 62 7.64 -9.23 -16.27
CA GLY A 62 7.26 -9.16 -14.85
C GLY A 62 6.27 -10.25 -14.46
N THR A 63 6.19 -10.58 -13.18
CA THR A 63 5.09 -11.41 -12.65
C THR A 63 4.05 -10.51 -12.01
N PRO A 64 2.74 -10.79 -12.16
CA PRO A 64 1.69 -9.96 -11.55
C PRO A 64 1.87 -9.72 -10.05
N GLU A 65 2.34 -10.71 -9.31
CA GLU A 65 2.61 -10.58 -7.87
C GLU A 65 3.75 -9.62 -7.56
N ASN A 66 4.81 -9.62 -8.38
CA ASN A 66 5.94 -8.70 -8.21
C ASN A 66 5.51 -7.27 -8.48
N GLU A 67 4.83 -7.03 -9.60
CA GLU A 67 4.40 -5.68 -9.97
C GLU A 67 3.35 -5.14 -9.00
N ALA A 68 2.42 -5.98 -8.53
CA ALA A 68 1.47 -5.60 -7.49
C ALA A 68 2.17 -5.23 -6.17
N ALA A 69 3.25 -5.93 -5.80
CA ALA A 69 4.05 -5.58 -4.63
C ALA A 69 4.77 -4.23 -4.80
N GLN A 70 5.24 -3.90 -6.01
CA GLN A 70 5.86 -2.60 -6.31
C GLN A 70 4.84 -1.45 -6.24
N VAL A 71 3.62 -1.66 -6.74
CA VAL A 71 2.49 -0.73 -6.56
C VAL A 71 2.23 -0.47 -5.07
N LEU A 72 2.12 -1.53 -4.26
CA LEU A 72 1.92 -1.41 -2.82
C LEU A 72 3.10 -0.73 -2.13
N PHE A 73 4.34 -1.03 -2.51
CA PHE A 73 5.53 -0.39 -1.96
C PHE A 73 5.44 1.14 -2.08
N ILE A 74 5.15 1.65 -3.28
CA ILE A 74 5.03 3.09 -3.51
C ILE A 74 3.82 3.67 -2.77
N LEU A 75 2.63 3.05 -2.91
CA LEU A 75 1.42 3.56 -2.29
C LEU A 75 1.53 3.65 -0.76
N LEU A 76 2.03 2.59 -0.11
CA LEU A 76 2.18 2.57 1.35
C LEU A 76 3.26 3.54 1.83
N GLY A 77 4.36 3.68 1.09
CA GLY A 77 5.39 4.68 1.37
C GLY A 77 4.84 6.10 1.30
N MET A 78 4.08 6.42 0.25
CA MET A 78 3.39 7.72 0.11
C MET A 78 2.40 7.97 1.25
N MET A 79 1.55 6.98 1.57
CA MET A 79 0.60 7.07 2.68
C MET A 79 1.29 7.37 4.00
N HIS A 80 2.36 6.63 4.32
CA HIS A 80 3.11 6.82 5.54
C HIS A 80 3.78 8.20 5.60
N LYS A 81 4.47 8.60 4.52
CA LYS A 81 5.12 9.92 4.41
C LYS A 81 4.16 11.09 4.62
N ASN A 82 2.92 10.94 4.17
CA ASN A 82 1.89 11.98 4.24
C ASN A 82 0.95 11.82 5.45
N GLY A 83 1.25 10.91 6.38
CA GLY A 83 0.49 10.77 7.64
C GLY A 83 -0.92 10.22 7.45
N VAL A 84 -1.16 9.41 6.43
CA VAL A 84 -2.45 8.73 6.23
C VAL A 84 -2.66 7.68 7.31
N ASP A 85 -3.81 7.72 7.96
CA ASP A 85 -4.16 6.75 8.99
C ASP A 85 -4.67 5.43 8.35
N PHE A 86 -3.96 4.34 8.64
CA PHE A 86 -4.21 3.04 8.02
C PHE A 86 -5.46 2.35 8.54
N GLU A 87 -5.82 2.56 9.81
CA GLU A 87 -7.07 2.04 10.37
C GLU A 87 -8.27 2.71 9.70
N THR A 88 -8.25 4.04 9.62
CA THR A 88 -9.27 4.85 8.93
C THR A 88 -9.35 4.48 7.45
N MET A 89 -8.22 4.33 6.75
CA MET A 89 -8.20 3.89 5.35
C MET A 89 -8.91 2.54 5.17
N LEU A 90 -8.64 1.56 6.04
CA LEU A 90 -9.30 0.25 5.96
C LEU A 90 -10.79 0.34 6.28
N GLU A 91 -11.20 1.20 7.21
CA GLU A 91 -12.62 1.46 7.47
C GLU A 91 -13.32 2.14 6.30
N GLU A 92 -12.66 3.07 5.58
CA GLU A 92 -13.20 3.63 4.34
C GLU A 92 -13.30 2.58 3.23
N LEU A 93 -12.24 1.79 3.00
CA LEU A 93 -12.24 0.73 1.98
C LEU A 93 -13.39 -0.26 2.20
N LYS A 94 -13.67 -0.65 3.44
CA LYS A 94 -14.78 -1.56 3.76
C LYS A 94 -16.15 -1.02 3.40
N LYS A 95 -16.35 0.30 3.34
CA LYS A 95 -17.64 0.89 2.94
C LYS A 95 -17.90 0.71 1.45
N GLU A 96 -16.85 0.48 0.66
CA GLU A 96 -16.89 0.27 -0.79
C GLU A 96 -17.00 -1.21 -1.18
N LEU A 97 -16.95 -2.14 -0.22
CA LEU A 97 -17.05 -3.60 -0.41
C LEU A 97 -18.42 -4.12 0.02
#